data_AF-A0A0G1X0L2-F1
#
_entry.id   AF-A0A0G1X0L2-F1
#
_cell.length_a   1.000
_cell.length_b   1.000
_cell.length_c   1.000
_cell.angle_alpha   90.00
_cell.angle_beta   90.00
_cell.angle_gamma   90.00
#
_symmetry.space_group_name_H-M   'P 1'
#
loop_
_entity.id
_entity.type
_entity.pdbx_description
1 polymer ?
#
loop_
_entity_poly.entity_id
_entity_poly.type
_entity_poly.pdbx_seq_one_letter_code
_entity_poly.pdbx_strand_id
1 'polypeptide(L)'
;MSRNVLKISRHVPSVFQGSLDFSGGRTFSLTIEHPLEPLLFRGLFGCLAFLLCLYLYFVTASVLNVIAREEASSRTAELQNSISHMEQNYFALLQDLKPQTGASLGLAPVSQTSYVHRPGATALADLPGQGQGAATIVHNDGI
;
A
#
# COMPACT_ATOMS: atom_id res chain seq x y z
N MET A 1 38.44 44.80 72.53
CA MET A 1 38.68 45.31 71.15
C MET A 1 40.17 45.14 70.88
N SER A 2 40.68 44.49 69.84
CA SER A 2 40.14 44.16 68.54
C SER A 2 40.75 42.83 68.03
N ARG A 3 40.04 42.17 67.12
CA ARG A 3 40.29 40.83 66.59
C ARG A 3 41.43 40.87 65.56
N ASN A 4 42.49 40.09 65.78
CA ASN A 4 43.47 39.78 64.74
C ASN A 4 42.93 38.63 63.88
N VAL A 5 42.45 38.98 62.69
CA VAL A 5 41.91 38.03 61.71
C VAL A 5 43.09 37.33 61.04
N LEU A 6 43.22 36.02 61.29
CA LEU A 6 44.18 35.15 60.62
C LEU A 6 43.86 35.10 59.12
N LYS A 7 44.85 35.48 58.31
CA LYS A 7 44.79 35.59 56.85
C LYS A 7 44.72 34.19 56.25
N ILE A 8 43.54 33.78 55.81
CA ILE A 8 43.25 32.47 55.21
C ILE A 8 43.87 32.38 53.80
N SER A 9 44.67 31.32 53.63
CA SER A 9 45.14 30.63 52.43
C SER A 9 45.33 31.39 51.12
N ARG A 10 46.59 31.50 50.71
CA ARG A 10 47.06 31.76 49.35
C ARG A 10 46.72 30.53 48.48
N HIS A 11 45.60 30.56 47.76
CA HIS A 11 45.33 29.59 46.70
C HIS A 11 46.21 29.93 45.49
N VAL A 12 47.08 28.98 45.12
CA VAL A 12 47.85 29.01 43.87
C VAL A 12 46.92 28.45 42.78
N PRO A 13 46.51 29.24 41.77
CA PRO A 13 45.67 28.72 40.72
C PRO A 13 46.45 27.68 39.89
N SER A 14 45.80 26.53 39.72
CA SER A 14 46.27 25.38 38.96
C SER A 14 46.60 25.77 37.53
N VAL A 15 47.82 25.45 37.10
CA VAL A 15 48.34 25.60 35.72
C VAL A 15 47.58 24.72 34.72
N PHE A 16 46.67 23.86 35.20
CA PHE A 16 45.84 22.96 34.37
C PHE A 16 44.38 23.38 34.26
N GLN A 17 43.99 24.54 34.80
CA GLN A 17 42.66 25.09 34.55
C GLN A 17 42.69 25.88 33.25
N GLY A 18 42.78 25.14 32.14
CA GLY A 18 42.50 25.68 30.81
C GLY A 18 41.08 26.22 30.81
N SER A 19 40.96 27.54 30.92
CA SER A 19 39.71 28.26 30.67
C SER A 19 39.35 27.99 29.21
N LEU A 20 38.40 27.08 28.97
CA LEU A 20 37.66 27.07 27.71
C LEU A 20 36.66 28.23 27.78
N ASP A 21 37.22 29.43 27.64
CA ASP A 21 36.48 30.65 27.47
C ASP A 21 35.89 30.62 26.05
N PHE A 22 34.69 30.05 25.92
CA PHE A 22 33.87 30.25 24.72
C PHE A 22 33.24 31.66 24.77
N SER A 23 34.06 32.67 25.04
CA SER A 23 33.76 34.04 24.63
C SER A 23 33.62 34.00 23.12
N GLY A 24 32.49 34.47 22.60
CA GLY A 24 32.15 34.54 21.18
C GLY A 24 33.05 35.51 20.40
N GLY A 25 34.35 35.27 20.46
CA GLY A 25 35.37 35.85 19.61
C GLY A 25 35.08 35.35 18.21
N ARG A 26 34.35 36.17 17.45
CA ARG A 26 34.24 36.03 16.01
C ARG A 26 35.66 35.85 15.47
N THR A 27 35.98 34.65 15.03
CA THR A 27 37.24 34.28 14.38
C THR A 27 37.30 35.01 13.02
N PHE A 28 37.61 36.31 13.05
CA PHE A 28 37.71 37.19 11.87
C PHE A 28 39.17 37.49 11.47
N SER A 29 40.15 36.72 11.97
CA SER A 29 41.56 37.03 11.69
C SER A 29 42.17 36.26 10.52
N LEU A 30 41.43 35.36 9.85
CA LEU A 30 41.88 34.68 8.62
C LEU A 30 40.84 34.73 7.47
N THR A 31 39.59 35.12 7.74
CA THR A 31 38.51 35.13 6.74
C THR A 31 38.50 36.37 5.84
N ILE A 32 39.38 37.36 6.10
CA ILE A 32 39.46 38.59 5.30
C ILE A 32 40.14 38.37 3.94
N GLU A 33 40.93 37.31 3.76
CA GLU A 33 41.59 37.03 2.47
C GLU A 33 40.66 36.37 1.42
N HIS A 34 39.60 35.69 1.84
CA HIS A 34 38.73 34.95 0.91
C HIS A 34 37.23 35.22 1.17
N PRO A 35 36.65 36.28 0.56
CA PRO A 35 35.22 36.60 0.71
C PRO A 35 34.27 35.52 0.15
N LEU A 36 34.80 34.52 -0.58
CA LEU A 36 34.04 33.40 -1.14
C LEU A 36 33.76 32.28 -0.14
N GLU A 37 34.55 32.18 0.93
CA GLU A 37 34.43 31.10 1.92
C GLU A 37 33.05 31.05 2.62
N PRO A 38 32.48 32.17 3.12
CA PRO A 38 31.14 32.12 3.73
C PRO A 38 30.03 31.82 2.72
N LEU A 39 30.23 32.18 1.45
CA LEU A 39 29.28 31.87 0.37
C LEU A 39 29.28 30.36 0.09
N LEU A 40 30.46 29.73 0.01
CA LEU A 40 30.60 28.29 -0.21
C LEU A 40 29.99 27.49 0.94
N PHE A 41 30.28 27.86 2.19
CA PHE A 41 29.72 27.18 3.36
C PHE A 41 28.20 27.28 3.41
N ARG A 42 27.65 28.47 3.12
CA ARG A 42 26.20 28.67 3.09
C ARG A 42 25.54 27.94 1.92
N GLY A 43 26.22 27.86 0.77
CA GLY A 43 25.81 27.06 -0.36
C GLY A 43 25.80 25.56 -0.04
N LEU A 44 26.86 25.06 0.60
CA LEU A 44 26.96 23.67 1.05
C LEU A 44 25.84 23.32 2.04
N PHE A 45 25.59 24.20 3.02
CA PHE A 45 24.52 24.02 4.00
C PHE A 45 23.13 24.03 3.33
N GLY A 46 22.92 24.94 2.38
CA GLY A 46 21.70 24.99 1.58
C GLY A 46 21.50 23.72 0.74
N CYS A 47 22.57 23.22 0.11
CA CYS A 47 22.55 21.99 -0.67
C CYS A 47 22.23 20.78 0.22
N LEU A 48 22.84 20.68 1.40
CA LEU A 48 22.59 19.62 2.37
C LEU A 48 21.13 19.65 2.84
N ALA A 49 20.61 20.83 3.19
CA ALA A 49 19.22 21.00 3.60
C ALA A 49 18.24 20.65 2.46
N PHE A 50 18.57 21.04 1.22
CA PHE A 50 17.77 20.70 0.05
C PHE A 50 17.72 19.19 -0.19
N LEU A 51 18.87 18.51 -0.14
CA LEU A 51 18.96 17.05 -0.25
C LEU A 51 18.17 16.35 0.85
N LEU A 52 18.25 16.85 2.09
CA LEU A 52 17.47 16.32 3.22
C LEU A 52 15.97 16.45 2.95
N CYS A 53 15.53 17.61 2.48
CA CYS A 53 14.12 17.86 2.15
C CYS A 53 13.64 16.94 1.02
N LEU A 54 14.46 16.77 -0.02
CA LEU A 54 14.17 15.88 -1.14
C LEU A 54 14.06 14.42 -0.68
N TYR A 55 14.96 13.99 0.20
CA TYR A 55 14.94 12.66 0.78
C TYR A 55 13.66 12.41 1.58
N LEU A 56 13.29 13.33 2.47
CA LEU A 56 12.05 13.22 3.24
C LEU A 56 10.81 13.22 2.34
N TYR A 57 10.79 14.06 1.32
CA TYR A 57 9.72 14.07 0.32
C TYR A 57 9.60 12.72 -0.40
N PHE A 58 10.72 12.18 -0.88
CA PHE A 58 10.74 10.91 -1.60
C PHE A 58 10.29 9.74 -0.72
N VAL A 59 10.77 9.69 0.53
CA VAL A 59 10.35 8.67 1.51
C VAL A 59 8.85 8.77 1.78
N THR A 60 8.34 9.99 2.02
CA THR A 60 6.91 10.20 2.30
C THR A 60 6.05 9.82 1.10
N ALA A 61 6.45 10.23 -0.11
CA ALA A 61 5.77 9.87 -1.35
C ALA A 61 5.79 8.35 -1.60
N SER A 62 6.91 7.69 -1.31
CA SER A 62 7.04 6.24 -1.43
C SER A 62 6.10 5.51 -0.48
N VAL A 63 6.04 5.93 0.79
CA VAL A 63 5.12 5.36 1.79
C VAL A 63 3.66 5.56 1.38
N LEU A 64 3.28 6.77 0.96
CA LEU A 64 1.92 7.06 0.48
C LEU A 64 1.53 6.19 -0.70
N ASN A 65 2.44 5.97 -1.64
CA ASN A 65 2.19 5.14 -2.82
C ASN A 65 2.01 3.65 -2.45
N VAL A 66 2.76 3.15 -1.46
CA VAL A 66 2.59 1.79 -0.93
C VAL A 66 1.23 1.65 -0.23
N ILE A 67 0.85 2.62 0.62
CA ILE A 67 -0.44 2.59 1.33
C ILE A 67 -1.61 2.60 0.34
N ALA A 68 -1.58 3.47 -0.68
CA ALA A 68 -2.64 3.54 -1.68
C ALA A 68 -2.80 2.21 -2.44
N ARG A 69 -1.68 1.52 -2.72
CA ARG A 69 -1.70 0.20 -3.36
C ARG A 69 -2.31 -0.86 -2.45
N GLU A 70 -1.95 -0.89 -1.17
CA GLU A 70 -2.54 -1.82 -0.21
C GLU A 70 -4.04 -1.57 -0.04
N GLU A 71 -4.46 -0.31 0.05
CA GLU A 71 -5.87 0.06 0.18
C GLU A 71 -6.68 -0.41 -1.04
N ALA A 72 -6.15 -0.23 -2.25
CA ALA A 72 -6.78 -0.73 -3.47
C ALA A 72 -6.90 -2.27 -3.49
N SER A 73 -5.86 -2.99 -3.03
CA SER A 73 -5.93 -4.45 -2.91
C SER A 73 -6.95 -4.91 -1.86
N SER A 74 -7.04 -4.23 -0.71
CA SER A 74 -8.01 -4.56 0.34
C SER A 74 -9.44 -4.39 -0.16
N ARG A 75 -9.75 -3.27 -0.80
CA ARG A 75 -11.08 -3.01 -1.37
C ARG A 75 -11.45 -4.00 -2.47
N THR A 76 -10.47 -4.44 -3.26
CA THR A 76 -10.70 -5.46 -4.29
C THR A 76 -11.05 -6.81 -3.64
N ALA A 77 -10.36 -7.20 -2.57
CA ALA A 77 -10.65 -8.42 -1.83
C ALA A 77 -12.02 -8.35 -1.14
N GLU A 78 -12.40 -7.19 -0.58
CA GLU A 78 -13.73 -6.97 0.01
C GLU A 78 -14.85 -7.11 -1.03
N LEU A 79 -14.70 -6.50 -2.20
CA LEU A 79 -15.64 -6.63 -3.32
C LEU A 79 -15.78 -8.08 -3.76
N GLN A 80 -14.67 -8.79 -3.91
CA GLN A 80 -14.67 -10.18 -4.32
C GLN A 80 -15.39 -11.08 -3.30
N ASN A 81 -15.14 -10.87 -2.00
CA ASN A 81 -15.85 -11.57 -0.93
C ASN A 81 -17.35 -11.29 -0.98
N SER A 82 -17.76 -10.03 -1.21
CA SER A 82 -19.17 -9.68 -1.35
C SER A 82 -19.83 -10.37 -2.55
N ILE A 83 -19.13 -10.46 -3.68
CA ILE A 83 -19.62 -11.18 -4.87
C ILE A 83 -19.79 -12.66 -4.55
N SER A 84 -18.77 -13.30 -3.97
CA SER A 84 -18.84 -14.72 -3.61
C SER A 84 -19.98 -15.03 -2.64
N HIS A 85 -20.24 -14.15 -1.66
CA HIS A 85 -21.37 -14.31 -0.75
C HIS A 85 -22.72 -14.21 -1.48
N MET A 86 -22.84 -13.27 -2.42
CA MET A 86 -24.04 -13.08 -3.20
C MET A 86 -24.28 -14.25 -4.18
N GLU A 87 -23.23 -14.80 -4.78
CA GLU A 87 -23.30 -16.00 -5.61
C GLU A 87 -23.75 -17.21 -4.80
N GLN A 88 -23.18 -17.43 -3.60
CA GLN A 88 -23.62 -18.50 -2.71
C GLN A 88 -25.10 -18.36 -2.36
N ASN A 89 -25.55 -17.15 -2.01
CA ASN A 89 -26.95 -16.87 -1.70
C ASN A 89 -27.86 -17.12 -2.92
N TYR A 90 -27.43 -16.70 -4.11
CA TYR A 90 -28.16 -16.93 -5.35
C TYR A 90 -28.31 -18.44 -5.63
N PHE A 91 -27.23 -19.22 -5.50
CA PHE A 91 -27.28 -20.66 -5.70
C PHE A 91 -28.15 -21.36 -4.65
N ALA A 92 -28.10 -20.93 -3.39
CA ALA A 92 -28.97 -21.45 -2.34
C ALA A 92 -30.45 -21.18 -2.66
N LEU A 93 -30.78 -19.97 -3.12
CA LEU A 93 -32.15 -19.61 -3.50
C LEU A 93 -32.62 -20.37 -4.75
N LEU A 94 -31.72 -20.57 -5.71
CA LEU A 94 -32.02 -21.30 -6.94
C LEU A 94 -32.35 -22.79 -6.67
N GLN A 95 -31.71 -23.40 -5.68
CA GLN A 95 -32.02 -24.78 -5.27
C GLN A 95 -33.43 -24.95 -4.69
N ASP A 96 -34.01 -23.88 -4.15
CA ASP A 96 -35.36 -23.88 -3.57
C ASP A 96 -36.46 -23.61 -4.61
N LEU A 97 -36.10 -23.08 -5.77
CA LEU A 97 -36.99 -22.87 -6.91
C LEU A 97 -37.25 -24.20 -7.65
N LYS A 98 -38.11 -25.03 -7.06
CA LYS A 98 -38.61 -26.25 -7.70
C LYS A 98 -39.94 -25.98 -8.44
N PRO A 99 -40.24 -26.74 -9.52
CA PRO A 99 -41.54 -26.63 -10.22
C PRO A 99 -42.75 -26.80 -9.30
N GLN A 100 -42.60 -27.61 -8.24
CA GLN A 100 -43.62 -27.82 -7.21
C GLN A 100 -43.90 -26.53 -6.42
N THR A 101 -42.87 -25.70 -6.15
CA THR A 101 -43.00 -24.39 -5.52
C THR A 101 -43.78 -23.42 -6.43
N GLY A 102 -43.54 -23.48 -7.74
CA GLY A 102 -44.28 -22.69 -8.72
C GLY A 102 -45.79 -22.95 -8.72
N ALA A 103 -46.19 -24.22 -8.60
CA ALA A 103 -47.60 -24.59 -8.48
C ALA A 103 -48.25 -24.03 -7.20
N SER A 104 -47.51 -23.97 -6.07
CA SER A 104 -48.00 -23.38 -4.82
C SER A 104 -48.16 -21.86 -4.88
N LEU A 105 -47.42 -21.19 -5.76
CA LEU A 105 -47.51 -19.75 -6.04
C LEU A 105 -48.65 -19.39 -7.02
N GLY A 106 -49.46 -20.37 -7.45
CA GLY A 106 -50.54 -20.17 -8.42
C GLY A 106 -50.08 -20.02 -9.86
N LEU A 107 -48.82 -20.35 -10.16
CA LEU A 107 -48.31 -20.35 -11.54
C LEU A 107 -48.85 -21.58 -12.27
N ALA A 108 -49.48 -21.36 -13.42
CA ALA A 108 -49.95 -22.44 -14.28
C ALA A 108 -48.78 -23.05 -15.08
N PRO A 109 -48.72 -24.38 -15.25
CA PRO A 109 -47.67 -25.03 -16.02
C PRO A 109 -47.74 -24.57 -17.49
N VAL A 110 -46.63 -24.04 -18.01
CA VAL A 110 -46.52 -23.63 -19.41
C VAL A 110 -46.23 -24.86 -20.26
N SER A 111 -47.09 -25.15 -21.23
CA SER A 111 -47.01 -26.36 -22.07
C SER A 111 -45.87 -26.36 -23.09
N GLN A 112 -45.30 -25.19 -23.40
CA GLN A 112 -44.17 -25.03 -24.31
C GLN A 112 -43.00 -24.33 -23.62
N THR A 113 -42.18 -25.10 -22.92
CA THR A 113 -40.91 -24.61 -22.35
C THR A 113 -39.75 -24.97 -23.27
N SER A 114 -39.12 -23.97 -23.89
CA SER A 114 -37.84 -24.12 -24.58
C SER A 114 -36.71 -23.78 -23.60
N TYR A 115 -36.10 -24.80 -23.01
CA TYR A 115 -34.95 -24.60 -22.13
C TYR A 115 -33.69 -24.39 -22.98
N VAL A 116 -33.10 -23.20 -22.90
CA VAL A 116 -31.83 -22.92 -23.55
C VAL A 116 -30.72 -23.51 -22.70
N HIS A 117 -30.22 -24.68 -23.09
CA HIS A 117 -29.10 -25.33 -22.42
C HIS A 117 -27.82 -24.56 -22.74
N ARG A 118 -27.23 -23.91 -21.73
CA ARG A 118 -25.86 -23.37 -21.83
C ARG A 118 -24.90 -24.42 -21.30
N PRO A 119 -24.04 -25.04 -22.14
CA PRO A 119 -22.97 -25.88 -21.66
C PRO A 119 -21.96 -24.99 -20.89
N GLY A 120 -22.17 -24.87 -19.58
CA GLY A 120 -21.16 -24.36 -18.64
C GLY A 120 -20.13 -25.45 -18.33
N ALA A 121 -19.02 -25.05 -17.69
CA ALA A 121 -17.80 -25.84 -17.46
C ALA A 121 -17.98 -27.25 -16.83
N THR A 122 -19.16 -27.58 -16.31
CA THR A 122 -19.49 -28.92 -15.81
C THR A 122 -19.69 -29.96 -16.93
N ALA A 123 -20.01 -29.55 -18.16
CA ALA A 123 -20.12 -30.47 -19.31
C ALA A 123 -18.78 -31.04 -19.79
N LEU A 124 -17.65 -30.43 -19.40
CA LEU A 124 -16.30 -30.94 -19.67
C LEU A 124 -15.84 -31.98 -18.64
N ALA A 125 -16.45 -32.01 -17.45
CA ALA A 125 -16.12 -32.99 -16.41
C ALA A 125 -16.86 -34.33 -16.59
N ASP A 126 -17.96 -34.33 -17.35
CA ASP A 126 -18.80 -35.50 -17.65
C ASP A 126 -18.59 -36.02 -19.08
N LEU A 127 -17.35 -35.96 -19.58
CA LEU A 127 -16.91 -36.75 -20.74
C LEU A 127 -16.29 -38.07 -20.24
N PRO A 128 -17.09 -39.10 -19.92
CA PRO A 128 -16.55 -40.45 -19.81
C PRO A 128 -16.20 -40.90 -21.23
N GLY A 129 -14.92 -41.18 -21.47
CA GLY A 129 -14.51 -42.11 -22.52
C GLY A 129 -14.78 -41.66 -23.95
N GLN A 130 -13.74 -41.07 -24.53
CA GLN A 130 -13.39 -41.16 -25.94
C GLN A 130 -13.89 -42.48 -26.58
N GLY A 131 -14.97 -42.39 -27.37
CA GLY A 131 -15.51 -43.45 -28.21
C GLY A 131 -15.79 -42.91 -29.60
N GLN A 132 -14.78 -43.03 -30.47
CA GLN A 132 -14.86 -42.73 -31.90
C GLN A 132 -16.08 -43.40 -32.56
N GLY A 133 -16.81 -42.68 -33.42
CA GLY A 133 -17.89 -43.29 -34.19
C GLY A 133 -18.64 -42.35 -35.13
N ALA A 134 -18.04 -42.12 -36.31
CA ALA A 134 -18.71 -41.88 -37.59
C ALA A 134 -19.83 -40.82 -37.67
N ALA A 135 -19.44 -39.59 -37.99
CA ALA A 135 -20.32 -38.66 -38.71
C ALA A 135 -20.47 -39.16 -40.17
N THR A 136 -21.47 -40.02 -40.41
CA THR A 136 -21.92 -40.34 -41.77
C THR A 136 -22.81 -39.20 -42.26
N ILE A 137 -22.36 -38.60 -43.35
CA ILE A 137 -23.03 -37.58 -44.16
C ILE A 137 -24.36 -38.13 -44.68
N VAL A 138 -25.47 -37.42 -44.44
CA VAL A 138 -26.70 -37.59 -45.25
C VAL A 138 -27.00 -36.26 -45.94
N HIS A 139 -26.57 -36.27 -47.19
CA HIS A 139 -26.95 -35.42 -48.31
C HIS A 139 -28.47 -35.52 -48.54
N ASN A 140 -29.17 -34.39 -48.62
CA ASN A 140 -30.58 -34.34 -49.01
C ASN A 140 -30.74 -33.39 -50.19
N ASP A 141 -30.64 -33.96 -51.39
CA ASP A 141 -31.06 -33.34 -52.65
C ASP A 141 -32.54 -33.66 -52.88
N GLY A 142 -33.32 -32.64 -53.26
CA GLY A 142 -34.61 -32.66 -54.02
C GLY A 142 -35.69 -33.66 -53.59
N ILE A 143 -36.97 -33.29 -53.46
CA ILE A 143 -37.86 -32.55 -54.36
C ILE A 143 -39.00 -31.96 -53.50
#